data_AF-A0A8H6S836-F1
#
_entry.id   AF-A0A8H6S836-F1
#
_cell.length_a   1.000
_cell.length_b   1.000
_cell.length_c   1.000
_cell.angle_alpha   90.00
_cell.angle_beta   90.00
_cell.angle_gamma   90.00
#
_symmetry.space_group_name_H-M   'P 1'
#
loop_
_entity.id
_entity.type
_entity.pdbx_description
1 polymer ?
#
loop_
_entity_poly.entity_id
_entity_poly.type
_entity_poly.pdbx_seq_one_letter_code
_entity_poly.pdbx_strand_id
1 'polypeptide(L)'
;MNFNYSGRRPATDLKTVLKTEIKEWHFHIYFHQTNAEERQYALELRDAILCLRRDGAFVAVPLFRVNEVPMGPHPVGSYEVWVPSETFASVYSYLCMNRGPLSILVHPITREERMKVLFCLMPADVVSDHDSRSSWIGPPFPLDLTKLPILTVTVPLQYPSLSTTRVDPVLSPTLNISLEVGYSSNNPYMSLEDRAALGANVEKMLLKEKDAARAPMAS
;
A
#
# COMPACT_ATOMS: atom_id res chain seq x y z
N MET A 1 26.41 1.17 31.68
CA MET A 1 25.78 2.32 31.00
C MET A 1 24.32 1.98 30.78
N ASN A 2 23.41 2.63 31.50
CA ASN A 2 21.96 2.43 31.33
C ASN A 2 21.46 3.45 30.31
N PHE A 3 21.24 3.01 29.07
CA PHE A 3 20.50 3.81 28.11
C PHE A 3 19.03 3.81 28.53
N ASN A 4 18.61 4.85 29.25
CA ASN A 4 17.20 5.14 29.46
C ASN A 4 16.59 5.59 28.12
N TYR A 5 16.12 4.62 27.33
CA TYR A 5 15.34 4.91 26.13
C TYR A 5 14.02 5.54 26.59
N SER A 6 13.88 6.85 26.38
CA SER A 6 12.68 7.63 26.72
C SER A 6 11.54 7.52 25.69
N GLY A 7 11.73 6.70 24.65
CA GLY A 7 10.72 6.43 23.63
C GLY A 7 9.75 5.31 24.03
N ARG A 8 8.56 5.28 23.40
CA ARG A 8 7.57 4.22 23.59
C ARG A 8 8.20 2.84 23.33
N ARG A 9 8.05 1.92 24.28
CA ARG A 9 8.46 0.52 24.07
C ARG A 9 7.55 -0.11 23.01
N PRO A 10 8.04 -1.09 22.23
CA PRO A 10 7.20 -1.85 21.33
C PRO A 10 5.97 -2.39 22.07
N ALA A 11 4.78 -2.21 21.48
CA ALA A 11 3.56 -2.74 22.08
C ALA A 11 3.62 -4.27 22.11
N THR A 12 3.43 -4.86 23.29
CA THR A 12 3.39 -6.32 23.49
C THR A 12 1.99 -6.82 23.81
N ASP A 13 1.04 -5.93 24.08
CA ASP A 13 -0.36 -6.27 24.30
C ASP A 13 -1.03 -6.70 22.99
N LEU A 14 -1.53 -7.93 22.95
CA LEU A 14 -2.11 -8.54 21.76
C LEU A 14 -3.28 -7.73 21.20
N LYS A 15 -4.21 -7.27 22.06
CA LYS A 15 -5.38 -6.52 21.61
C LYS A 15 -5.00 -5.21 20.95
N THR A 16 -4.01 -4.52 21.54
CA THR A 16 -3.46 -3.29 20.98
C THR A 16 -2.86 -3.57 19.61
N VAL A 17 -1.96 -4.55 19.49
CA VAL A 17 -1.29 -4.89 18.23
C VAL A 17 -2.29 -5.23 17.12
N LEU A 18 -3.29 -6.08 17.41
CA LEU A 18 -4.33 -6.44 16.44
C LEU A 18 -5.21 -5.26 16.02
N LYS A 19 -5.51 -4.35 16.96
CA LYS A 19 -6.32 -3.15 16.69
C LYS A 19 -5.55 -2.10 15.88
N THR A 20 -4.24 -2.01 16.06
CA THR A 20 -3.37 -1.03 15.39
C THR A 20 -2.71 -1.56 14.13
N GLU A 21 -3.00 -2.80 13.74
CA GLU A 21 -2.49 -3.38 12.50
C GLU A 21 -2.93 -2.53 11.29
N ILE A 22 -1.98 -2.20 10.42
CA ILE A 22 -2.25 -1.49 9.17
C ILE A 22 -3.16 -2.33 8.29
N LYS A 23 -4.14 -1.69 7.65
CA LYS A 23 -5.12 -2.36 6.80
C LYS A 23 -4.86 -2.12 5.32
N GLU A 24 -4.37 -0.94 4.97
CA GLU A 24 -4.22 -0.50 3.60
C GLU A 24 -2.89 0.24 3.41
N TRP A 25 -2.36 0.18 2.21
CA TRP A 25 -1.05 0.71 1.83
C TRP A 25 -1.13 1.42 0.49
N HIS A 26 -0.30 2.44 0.31
CA HIS A 26 -0.04 3.07 -0.97
C HIS A 26 1.37 2.74 -1.45
N PHE A 27 1.46 2.47 -2.73
CA PHE A 27 2.69 2.37 -3.49
C PHE A 27 2.71 3.51 -4.51
N HIS A 28 3.68 4.40 -4.42
CA HIS A 28 3.89 5.47 -5.40
C HIS A 28 5.09 5.12 -6.26
N ILE A 29 4.82 4.81 -7.52
CA ILE A 29 5.85 4.47 -8.51
C ILE A 29 6.33 5.78 -9.13
N TYR A 30 7.63 6.05 -9.06
CA TYR A 30 8.24 7.28 -9.55
C TYR A 30 9.01 7.09 -10.85
N PHE A 31 8.93 8.11 -11.70
CA PHE A 31 9.74 8.26 -12.90
C PHE A 31 10.15 9.73 -13.07
N HIS A 32 11.34 9.95 -13.62
CA HIS A 32 11.77 11.29 -14.01
C HIS A 32 10.99 11.76 -15.24
N GLN A 33 10.36 12.93 -15.16
CA GLN A 33 9.44 13.45 -16.18
C GLN A 33 10.10 13.64 -17.55
N THR A 34 11.41 13.92 -17.56
CA THR A 34 12.21 14.12 -18.78
C THR A 34 12.90 12.84 -19.26
N ASN A 35 12.75 11.72 -18.54
CA ASN A 35 13.28 10.42 -18.94
C ASN A 35 12.16 9.60 -19.60
N ALA A 36 12.15 9.59 -20.93
CA ALA A 36 11.12 8.90 -21.71
C ALA A 36 11.09 7.38 -21.46
N GLU A 37 12.26 6.76 -21.21
CA GLU A 37 12.37 5.33 -20.96
C GLU A 37 11.77 4.96 -19.60
N GLU A 38 12.10 5.70 -18.53
CA GLU A 38 11.48 5.48 -17.23
C GLU A 38 9.98 5.69 -17.27
N ARG A 39 9.51 6.76 -17.93
CA ARG A 39 8.08 7.04 -18.05
C ARG A 39 7.37 5.89 -18.79
N GLN A 40 7.93 5.43 -19.91
CA GLN A 40 7.36 4.34 -20.68
C GLN A 40 7.29 3.06 -19.84
N TYR A 41 8.38 2.71 -19.17
CA TYR A 41 8.44 1.53 -18.29
C TYR A 41 7.46 1.63 -17.11
N ALA A 42 7.27 2.82 -16.55
CA ALA A 42 6.30 3.06 -15.48
C ALA A 42 4.85 2.79 -15.96
N LEU A 43 4.51 3.20 -17.18
CA LEU A 43 3.19 2.93 -17.75
C LEU A 43 3.01 1.44 -18.08
N GLU A 44 4.05 0.77 -18.60
CA GLU A 44 4.02 -0.68 -18.85
C GLU A 44 3.85 -1.47 -17.55
N LEU A 45 4.57 -1.10 -16.49
CA LEU A 45 4.42 -1.70 -15.17
C LEU A 45 3.01 -1.48 -14.61
N ARG A 46 2.44 -0.29 -14.80
CA ARG A 46 1.05 0.03 -14.41
C ARG A 46 0.04 -0.86 -15.14
N ASP A 47 0.21 -1.05 -16.45
CA ASP A 47 -0.66 -1.91 -17.25
C ASP A 47 -0.52 -3.38 -16.85
N ALA A 48 0.69 -3.83 -16.52
CA ALA A 48 0.91 -5.18 -16.00
C ALA A 48 0.20 -5.41 -14.65
N ILE A 49 0.25 -4.43 -13.73
CA ILE A 49 -0.50 -4.47 -12.45
C ILE A 49 -2.00 -4.59 -12.71
N LEU A 50 -2.54 -3.84 -13.69
CA LEU A 50 -3.95 -3.88 -14.05
C LEU A 50 -4.37 -5.24 -14.62
N CYS A 51 -3.59 -5.82 -15.53
CA CYS A 51 -3.82 -7.16 -16.06
C CYS A 51 -3.78 -8.21 -14.94
N LEU A 52 -2.78 -8.16 -14.07
CA LEU A 52 -2.62 -9.11 -12.96
C LEU A 52 -3.74 -8.99 -11.93
N ARG A 53 -4.27 -7.79 -11.67
CA ARG A 53 -5.49 -7.61 -10.85
C ARG A 53 -6.69 -8.28 -11.51
N ARG A 54 -6.93 -8.00 -12.79
CA ARG A 54 -8.03 -8.60 -13.57
C ARG A 54 -7.96 -10.12 -13.58
N ASP A 55 -6.75 -10.67 -13.64
CA ASP A 55 -6.51 -12.11 -13.72
C ASP A 55 -6.39 -12.78 -12.32
N GLY A 56 -6.60 -12.02 -11.24
CA GLY A 56 -6.65 -12.54 -9.87
C GLY A 56 -5.31 -12.96 -9.27
N ALA A 57 -4.21 -12.35 -9.70
CA ALA A 57 -2.91 -12.53 -9.06
C ALA A 57 -2.90 -11.91 -7.65
N PHE A 58 -3.47 -10.72 -7.51
CA PHE A 58 -3.57 -9.93 -6.27
C PHE A 58 -4.62 -8.81 -6.42
N VAL A 59 -4.96 -8.15 -5.32
CA VAL A 59 -5.71 -6.90 -5.33
C VAL A 59 -4.71 -5.74 -5.24
N ALA A 60 -4.68 -4.90 -6.28
CA ALA A 60 -3.89 -3.67 -6.33
C ALA A 60 -4.61 -2.69 -7.25
N VAL A 61 -4.94 -1.49 -6.79
CA VAL A 61 -5.80 -0.55 -7.52
C VAL A 61 -5.00 0.70 -7.87
N PRO A 62 -4.45 0.79 -9.08
CA PRO A 62 -3.87 2.03 -9.57
C PRO A 62 -4.92 3.13 -9.62
N LEU A 63 -4.55 4.32 -9.18
CA LEU A 63 -5.34 5.52 -9.42
C LEU A 63 -5.42 5.79 -10.93
N PHE A 64 -6.58 6.24 -11.40
CA PHE A 64 -6.82 6.53 -12.82
C PHE A 64 -5.81 7.57 -13.35
N ARG A 65 -5.55 8.60 -12.55
CA ARG A 65 -4.60 9.67 -12.90
C ARG A 65 -3.16 9.18 -12.77
N VAL A 66 -2.36 9.51 -13.78
CA VAL A 66 -0.89 9.54 -13.70
C VAL A 66 -0.48 11.00 -13.52
N ASN A 67 0.37 11.28 -12.53
CA ASN A 67 0.94 12.60 -12.29
C ASN A 67 2.16 12.75 -13.21
N GLU A 68 2.03 13.49 -14.31
CA GLU A 68 3.14 13.76 -15.25
C GLU A 68 4.13 14.81 -14.72
N VAL A 69 3.80 15.47 -13.61
CA VAL A 69 4.58 16.52 -12.95
C VAL A 69 4.49 16.33 -11.42
N PRO A 70 5.37 16.98 -10.62
CA PRO A 70 5.32 16.88 -9.16
C PRO A 70 3.95 17.30 -8.65
N MET A 71 3.38 16.53 -7.71
CA MET A 71 2.04 16.76 -7.18
C MET A 71 1.96 16.35 -5.71
N GLY A 72 1.40 17.21 -4.86
CA GLY A 72 1.37 16.93 -3.41
C GLY A 72 2.80 16.76 -2.85
N PRO A 73 3.08 15.74 -2.01
CA PRO A 73 4.41 15.50 -1.46
C PRO A 73 5.39 14.88 -2.48
N HIS A 74 4.91 14.51 -3.66
CA HIS A 74 5.64 13.74 -4.66
C HIS A 74 6.52 14.66 -5.54
N PRO A 75 7.85 14.49 -5.52
CA PRO A 75 8.77 15.45 -6.13
C PRO A 75 9.01 15.23 -7.63
N VAL A 76 8.58 14.09 -8.18
CA VAL A 76 8.71 13.73 -9.60
C VAL A 76 7.42 13.17 -10.17
N GLY A 77 7.42 12.75 -11.44
CA GLY A 77 6.28 12.07 -12.03
C GLY A 77 5.94 10.79 -11.28
N SER A 78 4.66 10.52 -11.06
CA SER A 78 4.25 9.37 -10.26
C SER A 78 2.86 8.84 -10.60
N TYR A 79 2.57 7.62 -10.19
CA TYR A 79 1.20 7.16 -9.99
C TYR A 79 1.09 6.35 -8.71
N GLU A 80 -0.10 6.39 -8.12
CA GLU A 80 -0.44 5.70 -6.88
C GLU A 80 -1.09 4.34 -7.18
N VAL A 81 -0.77 3.35 -6.35
CA VAL A 81 -1.43 2.04 -6.31
C VAL A 81 -1.84 1.73 -4.88
N TRP A 82 -3.14 1.63 -4.64
CA TRP A 82 -3.71 1.20 -3.37
C TRP A 82 -3.67 -0.32 -3.25
N VAL A 83 -3.31 -0.83 -2.07
CA VAL A 83 -3.15 -2.26 -1.82
C VAL A 83 -3.69 -2.62 -0.41
N PRO A 84 -4.61 -3.59 -0.29
CA PRO A 84 -5.03 -4.09 1.01
C PRO A 84 -3.96 -5.03 1.60
N SER A 85 -3.90 -5.14 2.93
CA SER A 85 -2.86 -5.92 3.60
C SER A 85 -2.87 -7.40 3.25
N GLU A 86 -4.03 -7.94 2.87
CA GLU A 86 -4.24 -9.31 2.40
C GLU A 86 -3.37 -9.67 1.18
N THR A 87 -3.10 -8.71 0.30
CA THR A 87 -2.31 -8.92 -0.92
C THR A 87 -1.01 -8.11 -0.94
N PHE A 88 -0.67 -7.42 0.15
CA PHE A 88 0.54 -6.61 0.27
C PHE A 88 1.80 -7.40 -0.09
N ALA A 89 1.99 -8.59 0.49
CA ALA A 89 3.19 -9.40 0.26
C ALA A 89 3.33 -9.81 -1.22
N SER A 90 2.22 -10.16 -1.87
CA SER A 90 2.20 -10.53 -3.30
C SER A 90 2.55 -9.34 -4.19
N VAL A 91 1.98 -8.16 -3.92
CA VAL A 91 2.26 -6.93 -4.68
C VAL A 91 3.69 -6.47 -4.44
N TYR A 92 4.13 -6.42 -3.19
CA TYR A 92 5.50 -6.04 -2.84
C TYR A 92 6.53 -6.97 -3.50
N SER A 93 6.30 -8.29 -3.46
CA SER A 93 7.16 -9.28 -4.12
C SER A 93 7.21 -9.05 -5.63
N TYR A 94 6.06 -8.85 -6.28
CA TYR A 94 6.00 -8.57 -7.71
C TYR A 94 6.78 -7.30 -8.08
N LEU A 95 6.60 -6.21 -7.33
CA LEU A 95 7.28 -4.94 -7.58
C LEU A 95 8.80 -5.03 -7.33
N CYS A 96 9.25 -5.75 -6.30
CA CYS A 96 10.67 -6.02 -6.08
C CYS A 96 11.34 -6.68 -7.29
N MET A 97 10.63 -7.57 -7.98
CA MET A 97 11.16 -8.31 -9.12
C MET A 97 11.02 -7.57 -10.45
N ASN A 98 10.02 -6.69 -10.59
CA ASN A 98 9.59 -6.13 -11.88
C ASN A 98 9.65 -4.60 -11.96
N ARG A 99 10.12 -3.87 -10.94
CA ARG A 99 10.17 -2.39 -10.99
C ARG A 99 11.19 -1.81 -11.97
N GLY A 100 12.12 -2.62 -12.48
CA GLY A 100 13.20 -2.14 -13.35
C GLY A 100 13.97 -0.97 -12.71
N PRO A 101 14.16 0.16 -13.42
CA PRO A 101 14.90 1.32 -12.90
C PRO A 101 14.12 2.19 -11.91
N LEU A 102 12.80 1.97 -11.77
CA LEU A 102 11.91 2.88 -11.04
C LEU A 102 12.09 2.80 -9.54
N SER A 103 11.91 3.92 -8.84
CA SER A 103 11.81 3.93 -7.38
C SER A 103 10.36 3.88 -6.92
N ILE A 104 10.09 3.22 -5.81
CA ILE A 104 8.74 3.05 -5.28
C ILE A 104 8.71 3.45 -3.80
N LEU A 105 7.96 4.48 -3.46
CA LEU A 105 7.60 4.79 -2.07
C LEU A 105 6.47 3.87 -1.64
N VAL A 106 6.62 3.23 -0.50
CA VAL A 106 5.60 2.36 0.12
C VAL A 106 5.26 2.95 1.48
N HIS A 107 3.99 3.25 1.74
CA HIS A 107 3.57 3.75 3.04
C HIS A 107 2.19 3.22 3.47
N PRO A 108 1.93 3.11 4.78
CA PRO A 108 0.62 2.72 5.27
C PRO A 108 -0.40 3.86 5.10
N ILE A 109 -1.68 3.54 5.19
CA ILE A 109 -2.77 4.52 5.28
C ILE A 109 -3.31 4.52 6.71
N THR A 110 -2.99 5.57 7.47
CA THR A 110 -3.52 5.81 8.81
C THR A 110 -4.09 7.23 8.90
N ARG A 111 -4.21 7.78 10.11
CA ARG A 111 -4.60 9.19 10.29
C ARG A 111 -3.39 10.13 10.40
N GLU A 112 -2.20 9.57 10.53
CA GLU A 112 -0.95 10.28 10.87
C GLU A 112 -0.13 10.50 9.61
N GLU A 113 -0.61 11.38 8.74
CA GLU A 113 -0.02 11.66 7.43
C GLU A 113 1.43 12.19 7.49
N ARG A 114 1.72 13.13 8.42
CA ARG A 114 3.03 13.76 8.61
C ARG A 114 3.37 14.03 10.08
N MET A 115 4.66 14.07 10.40
CA MET A 115 5.19 14.50 11.68
C MET A 115 4.65 15.87 12.15
N LYS A 116 4.08 15.89 13.36
CA LYS A 116 3.79 17.10 14.12
C LYS A 116 5.07 17.73 14.70
N VAL A 117 5.57 18.80 14.08
CA VAL A 117 6.60 19.65 14.68
C VAL A 117 5.90 20.75 15.49
N LEU A 118 5.52 20.45 16.74
CA LEU A 118 5.05 21.49 17.66
C LEU A 118 6.03 21.59 18.84
N PHE A 119 6.79 22.67 18.84
CA PHE A 119 7.52 23.30 19.95
C PHE A 119 7.56 22.48 21.26
N CYS A 120 8.63 21.70 21.44
CA CYS A 120 9.22 21.23 22.70
C CYS A 120 8.36 20.56 23.80
N LEU A 121 7.06 20.28 23.63
CA LEU A 121 6.22 19.77 24.74
C LEU A 121 5.35 18.54 24.43
N MET A 122 5.53 17.87 23.29
CA MET A 122 4.90 16.57 23.03
C MET A 122 5.98 15.47 23.05
N PRO A 123 5.75 14.31 23.69
CA PRO A 123 6.75 13.27 23.81
C PRO A 123 7.18 12.75 22.42
N ALA A 124 8.39 12.19 22.39
CA ALA A 124 9.22 11.81 21.24
C ALA A 124 8.65 10.72 20.28
N ASP A 125 7.33 10.59 20.17
CA ASP A 125 6.63 9.47 19.50
C ASP A 125 5.88 9.90 18.23
N VAL A 126 6.46 10.81 17.45
CA VAL A 126 5.80 11.29 16.23
C VAL A 126 6.17 10.40 15.04
N VAL A 127 5.35 9.39 14.81
CA VAL A 127 5.47 8.46 13.70
C VAL A 127 4.43 8.83 12.63
N SER A 128 4.83 9.00 11.37
CA SER A 128 3.89 9.33 10.29
C SER A 128 4.07 8.50 9.02
N ASP A 129 2.97 8.37 8.29
CA ASP A 129 2.80 7.50 7.13
C ASP A 129 3.83 7.81 6.04
N HIS A 130 3.94 9.08 5.62
CA HIS A 130 4.83 9.51 4.54
C HIS A 130 6.30 9.76 4.96
N ASP A 131 6.63 9.58 6.24
CA ASP A 131 7.97 9.85 6.77
C ASP A 131 8.50 8.57 7.43
N SER A 132 8.42 8.47 8.75
CA SER A 132 8.99 7.38 9.53
C SER A 132 8.37 5.99 9.31
N ARG A 133 7.14 5.88 8.80
CA ARG A 133 6.52 4.57 8.46
C ARG A 133 6.71 4.18 7.01
N SER A 134 7.27 5.08 6.20
CA SER A 134 7.50 4.78 4.81
C SER A 134 8.66 3.82 4.64
N SER A 135 8.64 3.08 3.54
CA SER A 135 9.77 2.32 3.04
C SER A 135 9.92 2.54 1.54
N TRP A 136 11.05 2.10 0.98
CA TRP A 136 11.37 2.32 -0.42
C TRP A 136 11.82 1.03 -1.08
N ILE A 137 11.29 0.75 -2.28
CA ILE A 137 11.86 -0.25 -3.19
C ILE A 137 12.71 0.50 -4.20
N GLY A 138 14.04 0.45 -4.02
CA GLY A 138 15.00 1.26 -4.79
C GLY A 138 15.42 2.55 -4.06
N PRO A 139 16.11 3.48 -4.76
CA PRO A 139 16.65 4.71 -4.15
C PRO A 139 15.54 5.70 -3.74
N PRO A 140 15.56 6.28 -2.53
CA PRO A 140 14.51 7.18 -2.07
C PRO A 140 14.53 8.54 -2.77
N PHE A 141 13.37 9.17 -2.88
CA PHE A 141 13.23 10.58 -3.27
C PHE A 141 12.94 11.47 -2.06
N PRO A 142 13.42 12.73 -2.04
CA PRO A 142 13.10 13.69 -0.99
C PRO A 142 11.66 14.22 -1.14
N LEU A 143 10.74 13.75 -0.30
CA LEU A 143 9.35 14.18 -0.33
C LEU A 143 9.18 15.61 0.21
N ASP A 144 8.28 16.40 -0.41
CA ASP A 144 7.86 17.70 0.16
C ASP A 144 6.74 17.47 1.18
N LEU A 145 7.15 17.07 2.38
CA LEU A 145 6.22 16.81 3.47
C LEU A 145 5.37 18.05 3.84
N THR A 146 5.79 19.28 3.49
CA THR A 146 5.00 20.49 3.80
C THR A 146 3.63 20.52 3.15
N LYS A 147 3.42 19.70 2.10
CA LYS A 147 2.17 19.55 1.36
C LYS A 147 1.14 18.64 2.04
N LEU A 148 1.51 17.99 3.15
CA LEU A 148 0.64 17.07 3.87
C LEU A 148 0.07 17.70 5.17
N PRO A 149 -1.20 17.40 5.50
CA PRO A 149 -1.70 17.66 6.84
C PRO A 149 -0.90 16.82 7.85
N ILE A 150 -0.89 17.24 9.12
CA ILE A 150 -0.24 16.47 10.19
C ILE A 150 -1.11 15.27 10.59
N LEU A 151 -2.42 15.52 10.75
CA LEU A 151 -3.43 14.54 11.14
C LEU A 151 -4.68 14.73 10.30
N THR A 152 -5.34 13.64 9.95
CA THR A 152 -6.67 13.64 9.36
C THR A 152 -7.75 13.32 10.41
N VAL A 153 -8.96 13.87 10.20
CA VAL A 153 -10.09 13.64 11.12
C VAL A 153 -10.51 12.17 11.08
N THR A 154 -10.55 11.60 9.88
CA THR A 154 -10.86 10.20 9.58
C THR A 154 -9.74 9.59 8.74
N VAL A 155 -9.58 8.26 8.78
CA VAL A 155 -8.71 7.55 7.84
C VAL A 155 -9.18 7.87 6.41
N PRO A 156 -8.30 8.28 5.49
CA PRO A 156 -8.68 8.65 4.13
C PRO A 156 -8.89 7.39 3.27
N LEU A 157 -9.95 6.63 3.55
CA LEU A 157 -10.30 5.42 2.80
C LEU A 157 -10.57 5.78 1.33
N GLN A 158 -9.86 5.11 0.42
CA GLN A 158 -9.92 5.42 -1.01
C GLN A 158 -10.98 4.60 -1.77
N TYR A 159 -11.11 3.31 -1.47
CA TYR A 159 -12.05 2.40 -2.14
C TYR A 159 -12.97 1.68 -1.14
N PRO A 160 -13.97 2.36 -0.55
CA PRO A 160 -14.85 1.77 0.46
C PRO A 160 -15.62 0.53 -0.03
N SER A 161 -15.90 0.43 -1.34
CA SER A 161 -16.56 -0.75 -1.92
C SER A 161 -15.75 -2.04 -1.79
N LEU A 162 -14.43 -1.93 -1.63
CA LEU A 162 -13.53 -3.07 -1.41
C LEU A 162 -13.35 -3.42 0.08
N SER A 163 -13.87 -2.58 0.99
CA SER A 163 -13.72 -2.74 2.45
C SER A 163 -14.67 -3.79 3.05
N THR A 164 -15.56 -4.39 2.24
CA THR A 164 -16.63 -5.26 2.74
C THR A 164 -16.19 -6.71 2.92
N THR A 165 -15.37 -7.02 3.93
CA THR A 165 -15.39 -8.31 4.68
C THR A 165 -14.30 -8.34 5.76
N ARG A 166 -14.48 -7.61 6.86
CA ARG A 166 -13.81 -8.01 8.11
C ARG A 166 -14.82 -8.00 9.25
N VAL A 167 -15.17 -9.20 9.68
CA VAL A 167 -15.77 -9.44 11.00
C VAL A 167 -14.69 -9.07 12.03
N ASP A 168 -15.05 -8.36 13.09
CA ASP A 168 -14.10 -7.98 14.15
C ASP A 168 -13.27 -9.20 14.58
N PRO A 169 -11.93 -9.15 14.52
CA PRO A 169 -11.08 -10.30 14.87
C PRO A 169 -11.19 -10.68 16.36
N VAL A 170 -11.85 -9.84 17.17
CA VAL A 170 -12.12 -10.08 18.59
C VAL A 170 -13.38 -10.94 18.81
N LEU A 171 -14.25 -11.10 17.81
CA LEU A 171 -15.57 -11.72 17.95
C LEU A 171 -15.74 -13.11 17.29
N SER A 172 -14.72 -13.66 16.62
CA SER A 172 -14.80 -14.99 15.99
C SER A 172 -13.77 -15.97 16.55
N PRO A 173 -14.17 -16.93 17.42
CA PRO A 173 -13.25 -17.91 17.98
C PRO A 173 -13.29 -19.19 17.15
N THR A 174 -12.74 -19.20 15.94
CA THR A 174 -12.22 -20.43 15.32
C THR A 174 -11.41 -20.13 14.06
N LEU A 175 -10.08 -20.10 14.21
CA LEU A 175 -9.19 -20.42 13.09
C LEU A 175 -8.05 -21.27 13.64
N ASN A 176 -8.12 -22.58 13.39
CA ASN A 176 -7.00 -23.49 13.58
C ASN A 176 -5.93 -23.14 12.54
N ILE A 177 -5.06 -22.18 12.87
CA ILE A 177 -3.89 -21.87 12.06
C ILE A 177 -2.82 -22.90 12.42
N SER A 178 -2.67 -23.94 11.59
CA SER A 178 -1.42 -24.70 11.54
C SER A 178 -0.32 -23.78 11.03
N LEU A 179 0.52 -23.30 11.94
CA LEU A 179 1.67 -22.43 11.67
C LEU A 179 2.83 -23.25 11.08
N GLU A 180 2.75 -23.61 9.80
CA GLU A 180 3.91 -24.02 9.01
C GLU A 180 4.49 -22.78 8.32
N VAL A 181 5.27 -21.99 9.06
CA VAL A 181 5.75 -20.66 8.62
C VAL A 181 7.16 -20.76 8.01
N GLY A 182 7.22 -20.82 6.68
CA GLY A 182 8.45 -20.59 5.90
C GLY A 182 8.47 -21.30 4.54
N TYR A 183 8.69 -20.56 3.44
CA TYR A 183 8.84 -20.94 2.00
C TYR A 183 7.93 -22.03 1.38
N SER A 184 7.12 -22.76 2.16
CA SER A 184 6.50 -24.05 1.85
C SER A 184 5.19 -24.28 2.62
N SER A 185 4.43 -23.25 2.96
CA SER A 185 3.09 -23.47 3.51
C SER A 185 2.15 -23.86 2.36
N ASN A 186 1.58 -25.08 2.41
CA ASN A 186 0.57 -25.61 1.50
C ASN A 186 -0.76 -24.82 1.57
N ASN A 187 -0.72 -23.51 1.36
CA ASN A 187 -1.92 -22.75 1.03
C ASN A 187 -2.40 -23.32 -0.31
N PRO A 188 -3.62 -23.88 -0.41
CA PRO A 188 -4.06 -24.50 -1.66
C PRO A 188 -3.85 -23.48 -2.78
N TYR A 189 -2.96 -23.81 -3.73
CA TYR A 189 -2.75 -23.00 -4.91
C TYR A 189 -4.11 -22.82 -5.56
N MET A 190 -4.66 -21.60 -5.52
CA MET A 190 -5.88 -21.29 -6.25
C MET A 190 -5.65 -21.64 -7.72
N SER A 191 -6.61 -22.36 -8.30
CA SER A 191 -6.57 -22.67 -9.73
C SER A 191 -6.59 -21.37 -10.54
N LEU A 192 -6.15 -21.42 -11.79
CA LEU A 192 -6.22 -20.25 -12.68
C LEU A 192 -7.69 -19.81 -12.91
N GLU A 193 -8.62 -20.76 -12.90
CA GLU A 193 -10.06 -20.48 -12.99
C GLU A 193 -10.57 -19.72 -11.75
N ASP A 194 -10.23 -20.18 -10.54
CA ASP A 194 -10.61 -19.49 -9.30
C ASP A 194 -10.00 -18.09 -9.21
N ARG A 195 -8.77 -17.92 -9.71
CA ARG A 195 -8.12 -16.60 -9.80
C ARG A 195 -8.85 -15.69 -10.77
N ALA A 196 -9.16 -16.17 -11.96
CA ALA A 196 -9.93 -15.39 -12.93
C ALA A 196 -11.30 -14.97 -12.36
N ALA A 197 -11.97 -15.85 -11.62
CA ALA A 197 -13.21 -15.53 -10.93
C ALA A 197 -13.03 -14.45 -9.84
N LEU A 198 -11.96 -14.53 -9.05
CA LEU A 198 -11.62 -13.51 -8.06
C LEU A 198 -11.36 -12.15 -8.71
N GLY A 199 -10.53 -12.12 -9.75
CA GLY A 199 -10.21 -10.88 -10.48
C GLY A 199 -11.44 -10.27 -11.14
N ALA A 200 -12.31 -11.07 -11.76
CA ALA A 200 -13.59 -10.62 -12.31
C ALA A 200 -14.50 -10.00 -11.23
N ASN A 201 -14.53 -10.57 -10.02
CA ASN A 201 -15.28 -10.00 -8.89
C ASN A 201 -14.72 -8.65 -8.46
N VAL A 202 -13.38 -8.50 -8.39
CA VAL A 202 -12.72 -7.22 -8.10
C VAL A 202 -13.05 -6.18 -9.16
N GLU A 203 -12.93 -6.50 -10.44
CA GLU A 203 -13.29 -5.58 -11.54
C GLU A 203 -14.75 -5.12 -11.46
N LYS A 204 -15.68 -6.04 -11.13
CA LYS A 204 -17.09 -5.73 -10.94
C LYS A 204 -17.33 -4.73 -9.80
N MET A 205 -16.64 -4.88 -8.67
CA MET A 205 -16.72 -3.93 -7.55
C MET A 205 -16.21 -2.55 -7.97
N LEU A 206 -15.08 -2.52 -8.68
CA LEU A 206 -14.44 -1.29 -9.14
C LEU A 206 -15.26 -0.52 -10.18
N LEU A 207 -16.26 -1.12 -10.86
CA LEU A 207 -17.12 -0.41 -11.82
C LEU A 207 -17.76 0.87 -11.25
N LYS A 208 -17.99 0.90 -9.94
CA LYS A 208 -18.58 2.06 -9.23
C LYS A 208 -17.54 3.08 -8.75
N GLU A 209 -16.25 2.70 -8.75
CA GLU A 209 -15.14 3.55 -8.31
C GLU A 209 -14.61 4.35 -9.51
N LYS A 210 -14.93 5.64 -9.55
CA LYS A 210 -14.56 6.53 -10.67
C LYS A 210 -13.06 6.76 -10.80
N ASP A 211 -12.36 6.73 -9.66
CA ASP A 211 -10.94 7.05 -9.57
C ASP A 211 -10.07 5.80 -9.73
N ALA A 212 -10.66 4.61 -9.77
CA ALA A 212 -9.93 3.36 -10.03
C ALA A 212 -9.62 3.22 -11.53
N ALA A 213 -8.35 2.99 -11.85
CA ALA A 213 -7.93 2.70 -13.22
C ALA A 213 -8.58 1.39 -13.71
N ARG A 214 -9.09 1.43 -14.95
CA ARG A 214 -9.71 0.29 -15.63
C ARG A 214 -8.64 -0.65 -16.17
N ALA A 215 -8.81 -1.94 -15.96
CA ALA A 215 -7.96 -2.92 -16.61
C ALA A 215 -8.22 -2.93 -18.12
N PRO A 216 -7.19 -3.13 -18.94
CA PRO A 216 -7.38 -3.34 -20.37
C PRO A 216 -8.18 -4.62 -20.62
N MET A 217 -8.92 -4.64 -21.73
CA MET A 217 -9.63 -5.84 -22.17
C MET A 217 -8.65 -7.01 -22.35
N ALA A 218 -9.08 -8.22 -22.03
CA ALA A 218 -8.29 -9.42 -22.33
C ALA A 218 -8.07 -9.50 -23.84
N SER A 219 -6.81 -9.73 -24.23
CA SER A 219 -6.41 -10.00 -25.61
C SER A 219 -6.90 -11.36 -26.08
#